data_AF-A0A9E4LC51-F1
#
_entry.id   AF-A0A9E4LC51-F1
#
_cell.length_a   1.000
_cell.length_b   1.000
_cell.length_c   1.000
_cell.angle_alpha   90.00
_cell.angle_beta   90.00
_cell.angle_gamma   90.00
#
_symmetry.space_group_name_H-M   'P 1'
#
loop_
_entity.id
_entity.type
_entity.pdbx_description
1 polymer ?
#
loop_
_entity_poly.entity_id
_entity_poly.type
_entity_poly.pdbx_seq_one_letter_code
_entity_poly.pdbx_strand_id
1 'polypeptide(L)'
;MSVGHCLRLLRTPAEMQETLALQQEIWQSPAAEVMPVHALVAATKNGGEVLGALVNGALVGMTIGIAAWGHGKRYLLSHMAGVHPRYQGSGIGTALKLKQRELARADGYSSIRWTFDPLQRGNANFNFRLPGVWSGRYFVDYYGEMEDGINAGLPSDRLEAHWPVSGRPRRTGKTLKSAEQLLLLESRDGSPNSGNLSDCEDVTGIEIPASLAALKQQDPSLALEWRLAVRDSFVAAFDRGYRAVAFTFVDDRPVYVLAAPQPWYLYVILCSDATLYTGITVNVERRLRHHQAGKGASYTATRRPLRLLANWRYAEQGSVRRAEAAFKKLSRTAKLAQIESATTWLEGVRQPL
;
A
#
# COMPACT_ATOMS: atom_id res chain seq x y z
N MET A 1 11.61 9.59 23.52
CA MET A 1 12.86 9.10 24.15
C MET A 1 13.00 7.62 23.82
N SER A 2 14.18 7.17 23.40
CA SER A 2 14.43 5.75 23.10
C SER A 2 14.55 4.99 24.43
N VAL A 3 13.76 3.91 24.59
CA VAL A 3 13.83 3.01 25.74
C VAL A 3 14.66 1.80 25.34
N GLY A 4 15.65 1.43 26.15
CA GLY A 4 16.44 0.21 25.93
C GLY A 4 15.54 -1.02 25.98
N HIS A 5 15.55 -1.82 24.90
CA HIS A 5 14.70 -3.01 24.78
C HIS A 5 15.43 -4.14 24.06
N CYS A 6 15.02 -5.38 24.34
CA CYS A 6 15.49 -6.59 23.67
C CYS A 6 14.35 -7.21 22.85
N LEU A 7 14.63 -7.61 21.61
CA LEU A 7 13.67 -8.31 20.75
C LEU A 7 14.05 -9.79 20.64
N ARG A 8 13.09 -10.70 20.88
CA ARG A 8 13.33 -12.13 20.76
C ARG A 8 12.06 -12.92 20.44
N LEU A 9 12.24 -14.06 19.77
CA LEU A 9 11.16 -15.02 19.58
C LEU A 9 10.76 -15.64 20.93
N LEU A 10 9.46 -15.74 21.16
CA LEU A 10 8.84 -16.44 22.28
C LEU A 10 8.44 -17.84 21.80
N ARG A 11 8.72 -18.87 22.61
CA ARG A 11 8.58 -20.29 22.18
C ARG A 11 7.98 -21.20 23.23
N THR A 12 8.07 -20.85 24.51
CA THR A 12 7.61 -21.69 25.61
C THR A 12 6.16 -21.39 25.98
N PRO A 13 5.41 -22.36 26.53
CA PRO A 13 4.05 -22.10 27.02
C PRO A 13 3.98 -20.97 28.06
N ALA A 14 4.98 -20.82 28.93
CA ALA A 14 5.06 -19.74 29.91
C ALA A 14 5.11 -18.36 29.22
N GLU A 15 5.93 -18.21 28.18
CA GLU A 15 6.00 -16.96 27.41
C GLU A 15 4.71 -16.69 26.61
N MET A 16 4.01 -17.73 26.17
CA MET A 16 2.70 -17.58 25.53
C MET A 16 1.63 -17.13 26.54
N GLN A 17 1.74 -17.54 27.80
CA GLN A 17 0.88 -17.05 28.87
C GLN A 17 1.13 -15.57 29.15
N GLU A 18 2.40 -15.13 29.20
CA GLU A 18 2.76 -13.71 29.30
C GLU A 18 2.25 -12.91 28.09
N THR A 19 2.33 -13.50 26.89
CA THR A 19 1.80 -12.89 25.66
C THR A 19 0.28 -12.71 25.76
N LEU A 20 -0.45 -13.72 26.24
CA LEU A 20 -1.89 -13.63 26.48
C LEU A 20 -2.24 -12.50 27.45
N ALA A 21 -1.55 -12.42 28.59
CA ALA A 21 -1.77 -11.36 29.57
C ALA A 21 -1.51 -9.97 28.95
N LEU A 22 -0.42 -9.82 28.19
CA LEU A 22 -0.11 -8.57 27.50
C LEU A 22 -1.16 -8.20 26.44
N GLN A 23 -1.71 -9.16 25.70
CA GLN A 23 -2.80 -8.90 24.74
C GLN A 23 -3.99 -8.24 25.46
N GLN A 24 -4.44 -8.82 26.58
CA GLN A 24 -5.57 -8.29 27.35
C GLN A 24 -5.29 -6.89 27.90
N GLU A 25 -4.07 -6.64 28.38
CA GLU A 25 -3.70 -5.32 28.92
C GLU A 25 -3.65 -4.23 27.83
N ILE A 26 -3.18 -4.56 26.63
CA ILE A 26 -3.06 -3.59 25.52
C ILE A 26 -4.43 -3.14 25.02
N TRP A 27 -5.36 -4.08 24.83
CA TRP A 27 -6.66 -3.79 24.20
C TRP A 27 -7.82 -3.69 25.18
N GLN A 28 -7.57 -3.94 26.48
CA GLN A 28 -8.60 -3.97 27.51
C GLN A 28 -9.76 -4.91 27.11
N SER A 29 -9.41 -6.03 26.48
CA SER A 29 -10.37 -6.94 25.84
C SER A 29 -10.61 -8.19 26.67
N PRO A 30 -11.82 -8.78 26.59
CA PRO A 30 -12.09 -10.06 27.20
C PRO A 30 -11.21 -11.17 26.60
N ALA A 31 -11.07 -12.29 27.31
CA ALA A 31 -10.24 -13.41 26.89
C ALA A 31 -10.65 -14.02 25.52
N ALA A 32 -11.91 -13.83 25.11
CA ALA A 32 -12.42 -14.32 23.82
C ALA A 32 -11.86 -13.54 22.61
N GLU A 33 -11.38 -12.32 22.81
CA GLU A 33 -10.90 -11.40 21.76
C GLU A 33 -9.37 -11.45 21.58
N VAL A 34 -8.68 -12.32 22.33
CA VAL A 34 -7.22 -12.50 22.26
C VAL A 34 -6.86 -13.91 21.82
N MET A 35 -5.68 -14.08 21.23
CA MET A 35 -5.25 -15.41 20.77
C MET A 35 -4.86 -16.27 21.98
N PRO A 36 -5.53 -17.43 22.22
CA PRO A 36 -5.27 -18.26 23.37
C PRO A 36 -3.93 -18.98 23.27
N VAL A 37 -3.37 -19.39 24.41
CA VAL A 37 -2.04 -20.02 24.50
C VAL A 37 -1.84 -21.19 23.54
N HIS A 38 -2.82 -22.10 23.44
CA HIS A 38 -2.71 -23.26 22.56
C HIS A 38 -2.64 -22.86 21.08
N ALA A 39 -3.34 -21.79 20.68
CA ALA A 39 -3.28 -21.26 19.33
C ALA A 39 -1.94 -20.57 19.05
N LEU A 40 -1.40 -19.80 20.01
CA LEU A 40 -0.06 -19.21 19.90
C LEU A 40 1.02 -20.29 19.71
N VAL A 41 0.97 -21.35 20.52
CA VAL A 41 1.86 -22.51 20.38
C VAL A 41 1.70 -23.15 19.01
N ALA A 42 0.46 -23.37 18.55
CA ALA A 42 0.20 -23.92 17.22
C ALA A 42 0.77 -23.05 16.10
N ALA A 43 0.63 -21.72 16.18
CA ALA A 43 1.19 -20.80 15.19
C ALA A 43 2.71 -20.93 15.11
N THR A 44 3.42 -20.88 16.24
CA THR A 44 4.90 -20.98 16.27
C THR A 44 5.45 -22.32 15.79
N LYS A 45 4.70 -23.41 15.94
CA LYS A 45 5.10 -24.74 15.44
C LYS A 45 4.87 -24.93 13.95
N ASN A 46 4.06 -24.09 13.31
CA ASN A 46 3.63 -24.25 11.92
C ASN A 46 4.09 -23.11 11.01
N GLY A 47 5.28 -22.55 11.30
CA GLY A 47 5.90 -21.50 10.49
C GLY A 47 5.45 -20.07 10.82
N GLY A 48 4.49 -19.91 11.74
CA GLY A 48 4.20 -18.62 12.35
C GLY A 48 5.25 -18.23 13.39
N GLU A 49 5.06 -17.09 14.03
CA GLU A 49 5.98 -16.58 15.05
C GLU A 49 5.26 -15.78 16.12
N VAL A 50 5.83 -15.76 17.32
CA VAL A 50 5.50 -14.78 18.35
C VAL A 50 6.81 -14.08 18.70
N LEU A 51 6.89 -12.78 18.42
CA LEU A 51 8.07 -11.95 18.67
C LEU A 51 7.73 -11.00 19.80
N GLY A 52 8.54 -11.00 20.86
CA GLY A 52 8.39 -10.15 22.03
C GLY A 52 9.43 -9.04 22.09
N ALA A 53 9.03 -7.90 22.66
CA ALA A 53 9.90 -6.81 23.08
C ALA A 53 9.94 -6.74 24.61
N LEU A 54 11.14 -6.79 25.18
CA LEU A 54 11.34 -6.80 26.62
C LEU A 54 12.06 -5.54 27.10
N VAL A 55 11.59 -4.96 28.20
CA VAL A 55 12.25 -3.86 28.92
C VAL A 55 12.46 -4.31 30.37
N ASN A 56 13.71 -4.30 30.83
CA ASN A 56 14.09 -4.79 32.16
C ASN A 56 13.55 -6.20 32.48
N GLY A 57 13.51 -7.09 31.47
CA GLY A 57 13.01 -8.46 31.61
C GLY A 57 11.49 -8.62 31.49
N ALA A 58 10.70 -7.54 31.54
CA ALA A 58 9.26 -7.59 31.36
C ALA A 58 8.87 -7.52 29.88
N LEU A 59 7.92 -8.35 29.45
CA LEU A 59 7.35 -8.29 28.10
C LEU A 59 6.43 -7.07 27.97
N VAL A 60 6.77 -6.14 27.06
CA VAL A 60 6.05 -4.86 26.91
C VAL A 60 5.52 -4.61 25.50
N GLY A 61 5.81 -5.51 24.56
CA GLY A 61 5.27 -5.45 23.21
C GLY A 61 5.41 -6.78 22.51
N MET A 62 4.57 -7.02 21.52
CA MET A 62 4.59 -8.26 20.76
C MET A 62 4.10 -8.10 19.32
N THR A 63 4.48 -9.05 18.48
CA THR A 63 3.80 -9.35 17.22
C THR A 63 3.52 -10.84 17.13
N ILE A 64 2.32 -11.20 16.66
CA ILE A 64 1.88 -12.57 16.42
C ILE A 64 1.73 -12.74 14.90
N GLY A 65 2.49 -13.67 14.34
CA GLY A 65 2.51 -14.04 12.93
C GLY A 65 1.98 -15.46 12.73
N ILE A 66 1.17 -15.65 11.69
CA ILE A 66 0.62 -16.94 11.28
C ILE A 66 1.12 -17.23 9.86
N ALA A 67 1.63 -18.44 9.62
CA ALA A 67 2.01 -18.87 8.28
C ALA A 67 0.77 -18.94 7.38
N ALA A 68 0.85 -18.31 6.20
CA ALA A 68 -0.26 -18.30 5.27
C ALA A 68 0.20 -18.52 3.82
N TRP A 69 -0.75 -18.96 3.00
CA TRP A 69 -0.55 -19.20 1.57
C TRP A 69 -1.62 -18.48 0.76
N GLY A 70 -1.22 -17.84 -0.33
CA GLY A 70 -2.15 -17.18 -1.24
C GLY A 70 -1.51 -16.88 -2.59
N HIS A 71 -2.29 -17.06 -3.67
CA HIS A 71 -1.84 -16.83 -5.05
C HIS A 71 -0.49 -17.51 -5.38
N GLY A 72 -0.32 -18.75 -4.91
CA GLY A 72 0.88 -19.56 -5.18
C GLY A 72 2.14 -19.12 -4.41
N LYS A 73 2.02 -18.26 -3.38
CA LYS A 73 3.16 -17.81 -2.57
C LYS A 73 2.85 -17.89 -1.08
N ARG A 74 3.90 -18.16 -0.30
CA ARG A 74 3.88 -18.03 1.15
C ARG A 74 3.95 -16.56 1.54
N TYR A 75 3.15 -16.16 2.51
CA TYR A 75 3.25 -14.87 3.19
C TYR A 75 3.02 -15.06 4.70
N LEU A 76 3.56 -14.15 5.51
CA LEU A 76 3.29 -14.13 6.95
C LEU A 76 2.08 -13.23 7.21
N LEU A 77 1.02 -13.78 7.78
CA LEU A 77 -0.10 -12.98 8.29
C LEU A 77 0.29 -12.45 9.68
N SER A 78 0.59 -11.16 9.78
CA SER A 78 0.85 -10.50 11.07
C SER A 78 -0.47 -10.21 11.77
N HIS A 79 -1.06 -11.25 12.37
CA HIS A 79 -2.40 -11.25 12.95
C HIS A 79 -2.59 -10.16 14.02
N MET A 80 -1.66 -10.04 14.96
CA MET A 80 -1.74 -9.04 16.03
C MET A 80 -0.37 -8.38 16.26
N ALA A 81 -0.40 -7.10 16.63
CA ALA A 81 0.79 -6.35 17.01
C ALA A 81 0.41 -5.28 18.01
N GLY A 82 1.12 -5.21 19.13
CA GLY A 82 0.77 -4.29 20.21
C GLY A 82 1.97 -3.91 21.05
N VAL A 83 1.90 -2.72 21.64
CA VAL A 83 2.85 -2.23 22.63
C VAL A 83 2.04 -1.74 23.81
N HIS A 84 2.45 -2.17 25.00
CA HIS A 84 1.88 -1.75 26.28
C HIS A 84 1.76 -0.21 26.34
N PRO A 85 0.62 0.36 26.80
CA PRO A 85 0.35 1.80 26.75
C PRO A 85 1.49 2.70 27.26
N ARG A 86 2.10 2.37 28.41
CA ARG A 86 3.25 3.10 28.98
C ARG A 86 4.48 3.20 28.08
N TYR A 87 4.62 2.32 27.09
CA TYR A 87 5.77 2.26 26.20
C TYR A 87 5.42 2.65 24.76
N GLN A 88 4.19 3.09 24.49
CA GLN A 88 3.82 3.60 23.16
C GLN A 88 4.61 4.90 22.86
N GLY A 89 4.85 5.16 21.57
CA GLY A 89 5.68 6.30 21.16
C GLY A 89 7.20 6.16 21.39
N SER A 90 7.67 5.08 22.02
CA SER A 90 9.10 4.82 22.29
C SER A 90 9.90 4.26 21.10
N GLY A 91 9.21 3.90 20.00
CA GLY A 91 9.81 3.26 18.82
C GLY A 91 9.76 1.72 18.83
N ILE A 92 9.38 1.08 19.93
CA ILE A 92 9.31 -0.40 20.08
C ILE A 92 8.47 -1.06 18.98
N GLY A 93 7.29 -0.51 18.65
CA GLY A 93 6.43 -1.08 17.61
C GLY A 93 7.10 -1.10 16.22
N THR A 94 7.90 -0.07 15.90
CA THR A 94 8.67 -0.06 14.65
C THR A 94 9.77 -1.12 14.69
N ALA A 95 10.49 -1.23 15.81
CA ALA A 95 11.56 -2.20 15.98
C ALA A 95 11.03 -3.64 15.84
N LEU A 96 9.89 -3.94 16.48
CA LEU A 96 9.17 -5.20 16.34
C LEU A 96 8.85 -5.52 14.88
N LYS A 97 8.19 -4.61 14.15
CA LYS A 97 7.81 -4.85 12.75
C LYS A 97 9.02 -5.00 11.82
N LEU A 98 10.09 -4.23 12.04
CA LEU A 98 11.32 -4.37 11.26
C LEU A 98 11.99 -5.73 11.50
N LYS A 99 12.04 -6.20 12.75
CA LYS A 99 12.55 -7.52 13.08
C LYS A 99 11.65 -8.64 12.54
N GLN A 100 10.33 -8.46 12.61
CA GLN A 100 9.34 -9.35 11.99
C GLN A 100 9.60 -9.53 10.49
N ARG A 101 9.90 -8.43 9.78
CA ARG A 101 10.26 -8.44 8.35
C ARG A 101 11.58 -9.13 8.07
N GLU A 102 12.58 -8.95 8.92
CA GLU A 102 13.86 -9.64 8.83
C GLU A 102 13.67 -11.16 8.93
N LEU A 103 12.94 -11.61 9.96
CA LEU A 103 12.65 -13.02 10.21
C LEU A 103 11.81 -13.63 9.09
N ALA A 104 10.72 -12.96 8.68
CA ALA A 104 9.90 -13.41 7.57
C ALA A 104 10.70 -13.57 6.25
N ARG A 105 11.68 -12.69 6.01
CA ARG A 105 12.58 -12.82 4.86
C ARG A 105 13.49 -14.05 4.98
N ALA A 106 14.05 -14.29 6.17
CA ALA A 106 14.91 -15.44 6.43
C ALA A 106 14.15 -16.77 6.25
N ASP A 107 12.88 -16.81 6.64
CA ASP A 107 12.02 -18.01 6.53
C ASP A 107 11.41 -18.22 5.13
N GLY A 108 11.78 -17.38 4.16
CA GLY A 108 11.38 -17.54 2.76
C GLY A 108 9.95 -17.13 2.46
N TYR A 109 9.33 -16.28 3.30
CA TYR A 109 8.09 -15.61 2.96
C TYR A 109 8.31 -14.57 1.86
N SER A 110 7.27 -14.30 1.06
CA SER A 110 7.32 -13.29 0.00
C SER A 110 6.88 -11.91 0.46
N SER A 111 6.01 -11.85 1.46
CA SER A 111 5.49 -10.62 2.07
C SER A 111 4.98 -10.88 3.49
N ILE A 112 4.76 -9.80 4.23
CA ILE A 112 3.93 -9.75 5.44
C ILE A 112 2.63 -9.03 5.08
N ARG A 113 1.49 -9.55 5.54
CA ARG A 113 0.17 -8.94 5.36
C ARG A 113 -0.54 -8.81 6.70
N TRP A 114 -1.32 -7.76 6.89
CA TRP A 114 -2.20 -7.59 8.05
C TRP A 114 -3.32 -6.62 7.74
N THR A 115 -4.39 -6.67 8.52
CA THR A 115 -5.51 -5.74 8.44
C THR A 115 -5.46 -4.74 9.59
N PHE A 116 -6.02 -3.57 9.39
CA PHE A 116 -6.22 -2.57 10.45
C PHE A 116 -7.44 -1.70 10.13
N ASP A 117 -7.99 -1.06 11.15
CA ASP A 117 -9.09 -0.11 10.97
C ASP A 117 -8.58 1.17 10.27
N PRO A 118 -9.11 1.52 9.07
CA PRO A 118 -8.68 2.70 8.33
C PRO A 118 -9.00 4.02 9.02
N LEU A 119 -10.00 4.10 9.91
CA LEU A 119 -10.35 5.33 10.63
C LEU A 119 -9.43 5.60 11.83
N GLN A 120 -8.64 4.62 12.26
CA GLN A 120 -7.72 4.79 13.37
C GLN A 120 -6.43 5.46 12.88
N ARG A 121 -6.35 6.80 13.03
CA ARG A 121 -5.18 7.62 12.63
C ARG A 121 -3.85 7.07 13.12
N GLY A 122 -3.80 6.54 14.34
CA GLY A 122 -2.59 5.92 14.90
C GLY A 122 -2.12 4.72 14.08
N ASN A 123 -3.05 3.85 13.66
CA ASN A 123 -2.77 2.71 12.80
C ASN A 123 -2.31 3.16 11.42
N ALA A 124 -2.99 4.14 10.82
CA ALA A 124 -2.65 4.69 9.52
C ALA A 124 -1.19 5.19 9.48
N ASN A 125 -0.83 6.06 10.43
CA ASN A 125 0.51 6.61 10.56
C ASN A 125 1.56 5.52 10.86
N PHE A 126 1.24 4.58 11.76
CA PHE A 126 2.14 3.47 12.09
C PHE A 126 2.41 2.55 10.90
N ASN A 127 1.40 2.23 10.10
CA ASN A 127 1.53 1.27 9.01
C ASN A 127 2.25 1.89 7.80
N PHE A 128 1.88 3.11 7.42
CA PHE A 128 2.43 3.76 6.23
C PHE A 128 3.80 4.43 6.44
N ARG A 129 4.26 4.62 7.69
CA ARG A 129 5.65 5.00 7.95
C ARG A 129 6.64 3.85 7.70
N LEU A 130 6.18 2.60 7.73
CA LEU A 130 7.03 1.44 7.46
C LEU A 130 7.41 1.43 5.96
N PRO A 131 8.72 1.44 5.62
CA PRO A 131 9.13 1.60 4.24
C PRO A 131 8.61 0.49 3.33
N GLY A 132 7.85 0.87 2.30
CA GLY A 132 7.36 -0.02 1.24
C GLY A 132 6.05 -0.75 1.55
N VAL A 133 5.38 -0.40 2.66
CA VAL A 133 3.98 -0.80 2.87
C VAL A 133 3.08 -0.06 1.88
N TRP A 134 2.10 -0.77 1.35
CA TRP A 134 1.03 -0.21 0.53
C TRP A 134 -0.27 -0.98 0.79
N SER A 135 -1.41 -0.41 0.42
CA SER A 135 -2.70 -1.10 0.40
C SER A 135 -3.39 -0.95 -0.95
N GLY A 136 -4.11 -1.98 -1.34
CA GLY A 136 -5.00 -1.97 -2.51
C GLY A 136 -6.17 -2.92 -2.31
N ARG A 137 -6.54 -3.22 -1.06
CA ARG A 137 -7.65 -4.09 -0.70
C ARG A 137 -8.34 -3.54 0.54
N TYR A 138 -9.66 -3.46 0.44
CA TYR A 138 -10.57 -3.07 1.51
C TYR A 138 -11.49 -4.25 1.82
N PHE A 139 -11.77 -4.49 3.09
CA PHE A 139 -12.73 -5.48 3.54
C PHE A 139 -13.85 -4.77 4.29
N VAL A 140 -15.08 -4.99 3.83
CA VAL A 140 -16.29 -4.48 4.46
C VAL A 140 -16.68 -5.42 5.60
N ASP A 141 -16.91 -4.86 6.77
CA ASP A 141 -17.34 -5.54 8.00
C ASP A 141 -16.66 -6.90 8.23
N TYR A 142 -15.33 -6.86 8.22
CA TYR A 142 -14.50 -8.04 8.04
C TYR A 142 -14.59 -9.06 9.19
N TYR A 143 -14.77 -8.59 10.41
CA TYR A 143 -14.87 -9.40 11.62
C TYR A 143 -16.30 -9.46 12.19
N GLY A 144 -17.26 -8.75 11.58
CA GLY A 144 -18.60 -8.54 12.13
C GLY A 144 -18.59 -7.62 13.37
N GLU A 145 -19.51 -7.89 14.29
CA GLU A 145 -19.59 -7.17 15.57
C GLU A 145 -18.36 -7.49 16.44
N MET A 146 -17.80 -6.45 17.05
CA MET A 146 -16.63 -6.54 17.93
C MET A 146 -16.92 -5.84 19.24
N GLU A 147 -16.54 -6.44 20.36
CA GLU A 147 -16.83 -5.92 21.71
C GLU A 147 -15.62 -5.24 22.37
N ASP A 148 -14.48 -5.14 21.67
CA ASP A 148 -13.29 -4.50 22.23
C ASP A 148 -13.43 -2.97 22.32
N GLY A 149 -12.66 -2.37 23.25
CA GLY A 149 -12.77 -0.95 23.58
C GLY A 149 -12.42 0.02 22.43
N ILE A 150 -11.81 -0.45 21.34
CA ILE A 150 -11.41 0.39 20.21
C ILE A 150 -12.41 0.26 19.05
N ASN A 151 -12.85 -0.95 18.73
CA ASN A 151 -13.67 -1.23 17.54
C ASN A 151 -15.18 -1.19 17.79
N ALA A 152 -15.66 -1.41 19.02
CA ALA A 152 -17.09 -1.57 19.30
C ALA A 152 -17.98 -0.42 18.79
N GLY A 153 -19.16 -0.74 18.28
CA GLY A 153 -20.17 0.25 17.84
C GLY A 153 -20.01 0.77 16.41
N LEU A 154 -19.08 0.24 15.60
CA LEU A 154 -18.99 0.51 14.16
C LEU A 154 -18.72 -0.79 13.39
N PRO A 155 -19.14 -0.89 12.11
CA PRO A 155 -18.74 -1.98 11.24
C PRO A 155 -17.22 -2.18 11.23
N SER A 156 -16.80 -3.44 11.24
CA SER A 156 -15.40 -3.84 11.43
C SER A 156 -14.56 -3.74 10.14
N ASP A 157 -14.72 -2.66 9.40
CA ASP A 157 -14.04 -2.48 8.12
C ASP A 157 -12.52 -2.50 8.28
N ARG A 158 -11.82 -3.08 7.31
CA ARG A 158 -10.38 -3.27 7.35
C ARG A 158 -9.68 -2.88 6.06
N LEU A 159 -8.58 -2.16 6.22
CA LEU A 159 -7.61 -1.93 5.17
C LEU A 159 -6.48 -2.96 5.28
N GLU A 160 -6.13 -3.62 4.17
CA GLU A 160 -5.02 -4.58 4.16
C GLU A 160 -3.69 -3.87 3.88
N ALA A 161 -2.77 -3.91 4.84
CA ALA A 161 -1.38 -3.56 4.59
C ALA A 161 -0.65 -4.74 3.95
N HIS A 162 0.00 -4.49 2.82
CA HIS A 162 0.88 -5.44 2.15
C HIS A 162 2.33 -4.95 2.21
N TRP A 163 3.22 -5.77 2.77
CA TRP A 163 4.63 -5.42 2.96
C TRP A 163 5.57 -6.46 2.34
N PRO A 164 6.16 -6.18 1.16
CA PRO A 164 7.16 -7.07 0.57
C PRO A 164 8.39 -7.22 1.48
N VAL A 165 8.83 -8.45 1.75
CA VAL A 165 10.04 -8.68 2.56
C VAL A 165 11.32 -8.65 1.72
N SER A 166 11.18 -8.79 0.40
CA SER A 166 12.26 -8.76 -0.58
C SER A 166 12.17 -7.55 -1.50
N GLY A 167 13.32 -7.09 -2.00
CA GLY A 167 13.44 -5.92 -2.85
C GLY A 167 13.61 -4.60 -2.08
N ARG A 168 14.11 -3.57 -2.78
CA ARG A 168 14.21 -2.22 -2.20
C ARG A 168 12.82 -1.64 -2.03
N PRO A 169 12.46 -1.11 -0.84
CA PRO A 169 11.22 -0.39 -0.65
C PRO A 169 11.12 0.74 -1.68
N ARG A 170 10.11 0.69 -2.56
CA ARG A 170 9.82 1.79 -3.47
C ARG A 170 8.94 2.78 -2.72
N ARG A 171 9.49 3.93 -2.35
CA ARG A 171 8.65 5.09 -2.03
C ARG A 171 8.06 5.61 -3.33
N THR A 172 6.75 5.78 -3.38
CA THR A 172 6.16 6.61 -4.42
C THR A 172 6.61 8.03 -4.15
N GLY A 173 7.36 8.65 -5.07
CA GLY A 173 7.66 10.09 -4.99
C GLY A 173 6.44 10.97 -5.27
N LYS A 174 5.24 10.37 -5.27
CA LYS A 174 3.99 11.07 -5.51
C LYS A 174 3.47 11.65 -4.19
N THR A 175 3.12 12.93 -4.18
CA THR A 175 2.66 13.66 -3.01
C THR A 175 1.38 14.42 -3.34
N LEU A 176 0.53 14.61 -2.35
CA LEU A 176 -0.58 15.57 -2.42
C LEU A 176 -0.01 17.00 -2.37
N LYS A 177 -0.60 17.91 -3.14
CA LYS A 177 -0.21 19.32 -3.23
C LYS A 177 -1.21 20.23 -2.51
N SER A 178 -2.49 19.90 -2.54
CA SER A 178 -3.57 20.67 -1.92
C SER A 178 -4.73 19.76 -1.52
N ALA A 179 -5.64 20.31 -0.69
CA ALA A 179 -6.87 19.65 -0.28
C ALA A 179 -7.87 19.44 -1.45
N GLU A 180 -7.70 20.14 -2.58
CA GLU A 180 -8.55 19.99 -3.77
C GLU A 180 -8.41 18.60 -4.43
N GLN A 181 -7.31 17.91 -4.15
CA GLN A 181 -7.06 16.56 -4.66
C GLN A 181 -7.69 15.45 -3.79
N LEU A 182 -8.50 15.80 -2.78
CA LEU A 182 -9.07 14.83 -1.85
C LEU A 182 -10.43 14.32 -2.36
N LEU A 183 -10.56 12.99 -2.41
CA LEU A 183 -11.82 12.28 -2.65
C LEU A 183 -12.77 12.38 -1.48
N LEU A 184 -12.21 12.55 -0.28
CA LEU A 184 -12.97 12.68 0.94
C LEU A 184 -12.34 13.79 1.75
N LEU A 185 -13.16 14.78 2.10
CA LEU A 185 -12.76 15.96 2.85
C LEU A 185 -13.78 16.21 3.97
N GLU A 186 -13.31 16.61 5.14
CA GLU A 186 -14.17 17.09 6.22
C GLU A 186 -14.76 18.48 5.87
N SER A 187 -16.09 18.55 5.85
CA SER A 187 -16.89 19.77 5.72
C SER A 187 -16.75 20.69 6.94
N ARG A 188 -17.23 21.93 6.82
CA ARG A 188 -17.22 22.90 7.93
C ARG A 188 -18.01 22.46 9.16
N ASP A 189 -19.01 21.60 8.97
CA ASP A 189 -19.86 21.04 10.03
C ASP A 189 -19.30 19.72 10.61
N GLY A 190 -18.11 19.28 10.16
CA GLY A 190 -17.48 18.03 10.60
C GLY A 190 -17.94 16.78 9.83
N SER A 191 -18.87 16.91 8.89
CA SER A 191 -19.35 15.81 8.07
C SER A 191 -18.37 15.42 6.95
N PRO A 192 -18.33 14.14 6.55
CA PRO A 192 -17.55 13.72 5.40
C PRO A 192 -18.20 14.20 4.09
N ASN A 193 -17.47 14.96 3.27
CA ASN A 193 -17.88 15.34 1.93
C ASN A 193 -17.11 14.54 0.87
N SER A 194 -17.85 13.75 0.08
CA SER A 194 -17.28 12.93 -0.99
C SER A 194 -17.11 13.74 -2.28
N GLY A 195 -15.87 13.84 -2.74
CA GLY A 195 -15.51 14.33 -4.06
C GLY A 195 -15.64 13.25 -5.15
N ASN A 196 -15.62 13.69 -6.40
CA ASN A 196 -15.56 12.77 -7.54
C ASN A 196 -14.11 12.41 -7.85
N LEU A 197 -13.87 11.12 -8.06
CA LEU A 197 -12.59 10.63 -8.54
C LEU A 197 -12.46 11.01 -10.02
N SER A 198 -11.76 12.11 -10.31
CA SER A 198 -11.51 12.54 -11.69
C SER A 198 -10.56 11.55 -12.38
N ASP A 199 -10.82 11.23 -13.66
CA ASP A 199 -10.08 10.20 -14.40
C ASP A 199 -8.61 10.57 -14.71
N CYS A 200 -8.16 11.78 -14.31
CA CYS A 200 -6.91 12.39 -14.70
C CYS A 200 -5.89 12.63 -13.56
N GLU A 201 -6.22 12.35 -12.30
CA GLU A 201 -5.27 12.56 -11.20
C GLU A 201 -4.31 11.39 -10.98
N ASP A 202 -3.00 11.66 -11.06
CA ASP A 202 -1.98 10.66 -10.72
C ASP A 202 -1.95 10.31 -9.22
N VAL A 203 -2.46 11.22 -8.39
CA VAL A 203 -2.49 11.16 -6.93
C VAL A 203 -3.76 11.81 -6.44
N THR A 204 -4.42 11.13 -5.51
CA THR A 204 -5.57 11.67 -4.79
C THR A 204 -5.46 11.26 -3.31
N GLY A 205 -6.39 11.70 -2.46
CA GLY A 205 -6.34 11.39 -1.04
C GLY A 205 -7.70 11.13 -0.40
N ILE A 206 -7.68 10.43 0.72
CA ILE A 206 -8.86 10.17 1.55
C ILE A 206 -8.56 10.71 2.95
N GLU A 207 -9.24 11.79 3.35
CA GLU A 207 -9.22 12.28 4.73
C GLU A 207 -9.92 11.29 5.67
N ILE A 208 -9.48 11.27 6.92
CA ILE A 208 -10.18 10.60 8.02
C ILE A 208 -10.36 11.59 9.19
N PRO A 209 -11.23 11.32 10.17
CA PRO A 209 -11.35 12.16 11.34
C PRO A 209 -10.04 12.26 12.13
N ALA A 210 -9.79 13.42 12.75
CA ALA A 210 -8.62 13.63 13.62
C ALA A 210 -8.55 12.64 14.80
N SER A 211 -9.72 12.30 15.36
CA SER A 211 -9.88 11.34 16.46
C SER A 211 -11.22 10.59 16.36
N LEU A 212 -11.17 9.35 15.88
CA LEU A 212 -12.34 8.47 15.87
C LEU A 212 -12.92 8.25 17.28
N ALA A 213 -12.07 8.13 18.30
CA ALA A 213 -12.51 7.91 19.68
C ALA A 213 -13.33 9.09 20.22
N ALA A 214 -12.88 10.33 19.97
CA ALA A 214 -13.63 11.52 20.36
C ALA A 214 -14.95 11.62 19.58
N LEU A 215 -14.92 11.34 18.28
CA LEU A 215 -16.10 11.37 17.43
C LEU A 215 -17.17 10.37 17.90
N LYS A 216 -16.79 9.11 18.19
CA LYS A 216 -17.70 8.09 18.72
C LYS A 216 -18.35 8.50 20.06
N GLN A 217 -17.63 9.24 20.90
CA GLN A 217 -18.16 9.70 22.18
C GLN A 217 -19.13 10.88 22.04
N GLN A 218 -18.87 11.77 21.08
CA GLN A 218 -19.65 12.99 20.89
C GLN A 218 -20.87 12.75 19.99
N ASP A 219 -20.67 12.04 18.89
CA ASP A 219 -21.70 11.79 17.87
C ASP A 219 -21.46 10.42 17.18
N PRO A 220 -22.05 9.33 17.71
CA PRO A 220 -21.95 8.00 17.12
C PRO A 220 -22.50 7.91 15.69
N SER A 221 -23.52 8.70 15.35
CA SER A 221 -24.14 8.71 14.02
C SER A 221 -23.16 9.30 13.01
N LEU A 222 -22.53 10.42 13.35
CA LEU A 222 -21.48 11.02 12.52
C LEU A 222 -20.25 10.10 12.39
N ALA A 223 -19.89 9.34 13.44
CA ALA A 223 -18.84 8.33 13.34
C ALA A 223 -19.18 7.22 12.33
N LEU A 224 -20.45 6.81 12.26
CA LEU A 224 -20.93 5.86 11.26
C LEU A 224 -20.93 6.47 9.85
N GLU A 225 -21.34 7.73 9.69
CA GLU A 225 -21.25 8.44 8.40
C GLU A 225 -19.81 8.46 7.87
N TRP A 226 -18.84 8.79 8.73
CA TRP A 226 -17.42 8.73 8.39
C TRP A 226 -16.95 7.32 7.99
N ARG A 227 -17.43 6.28 8.69
CA ARG A 227 -17.12 4.88 8.33
C ARG A 227 -17.58 4.55 6.92
N LEU A 228 -18.83 4.88 6.59
CA LEU A 228 -19.41 4.60 5.29
C LEU A 228 -18.74 5.42 4.18
N ALA A 229 -18.46 6.70 4.40
CA ALA A 229 -17.80 7.54 3.42
C ALA A 229 -16.35 7.09 3.11
N VAL A 230 -15.59 6.69 4.14
CA VAL A 230 -14.24 6.12 3.96
C VAL A 230 -14.29 4.78 3.22
N ARG A 231 -15.27 3.92 3.54
CA ARG A 231 -15.51 2.66 2.83
C ARG A 231 -15.72 2.91 1.34
N ASP A 232 -16.69 3.75 0.99
CA ASP A 232 -17.06 4.01 -0.39
C ASP A 232 -15.90 4.63 -1.16
N SER A 233 -15.16 5.56 -0.54
CA SER A 233 -13.98 6.19 -1.14
C SER A 233 -12.86 5.19 -1.44
N PHE A 234 -12.53 4.29 -0.49
CA PHE A 234 -11.50 3.27 -0.72
C PHE A 234 -11.91 2.23 -1.75
N VAL A 235 -13.15 1.74 -1.69
CA VAL A 235 -13.68 0.77 -2.66
C VAL A 235 -13.65 1.36 -4.06
N ALA A 236 -14.20 2.56 -4.25
CA ALA A 236 -14.23 3.24 -5.53
C ALA A 236 -12.84 3.51 -6.11
N ALA A 237 -11.85 3.84 -5.27
CA ALA A 237 -10.48 4.06 -5.69
C ALA A 237 -9.77 2.74 -6.04
N PHE A 238 -9.94 1.68 -5.24
CA PHE A 238 -9.30 0.38 -5.47
C PHE A 238 -9.89 -0.35 -6.68
N ASP A 239 -11.18 -0.20 -6.96
CA ASP A 239 -11.80 -0.71 -8.19
C ASP A 239 -11.21 -0.05 -9.44
N ARG A 240 -10.74 1.20 -9.33
CA ARG A 240 -10.00 1.92 -10.36
C ARG A 240 -8.48 1.65 -10.34
N GLY A 241 -8.03 0.72 -9.51
CA GLY A 241 -6.64 0.28 -9.42
C GLY A 241 -5.71 1.21 -8.63
N TYR A 242 -6.23 2.23 -7.95
CA TYR A 242 -5.44 3.05 -7.04
C TYR A 242 -4.89 2.20 -5.90
N ARG A 243 -3.80 2.67 -5.30
CA ARG A 243 -3.23 2.08 -4.09
C ARG A 243 -2.97 3.16 -3.06
N ALA A 244 -3.33 2.92 -1.81
CA ALA A 244 -2.84 3.72 -0.71
C ALA A 244 -1.35 3.43 -0.52
N VAL A 245 -0.52 4.46 -0.54
CA VAL A 245 0.95 4.34 -0.58
C VAL A 245 1.64 5.16 0.49
N ALA A 246 0.94 6.11 1.10
CA ALA A 246 1.42 6.88 2.23
C ALA A 246 0.25 7.36 3.09
N PHE A 247 0.60 7.90 4.24
CA PHE A 247 -0.30 8.64 5.12
C PHE A 247 0.42 9.92 5.54
N THR A 248 -0.24 11.06 5.42
CA THR A 248 0.35 12.39 5.63
C THR A 248 -0.67 13.33 6.26
N PHE A 249 -0.24 14.56 6.52
CA PHE A 249 -1.11 15.67 6.89
C PHE A 249 -1.13 16.69 5.74
N VAL A 250 -2.31 17.18 5.39
CA VAL A 250 -2.52 18.29 4.43
C VAL A 250 -3.33 19.34 5.18
N ASP A 251 -2.76 20.51 5.44
CA ASP A 251 -3.40 21.55 6.27
C ASP A 251 -3.92 20.99 7.61
N ASP A 252 -3.06 20.23 8.31
CA ASP A 252 -3.36 19.49 9.56
C ASP A 252 -4.39 18.36 9.46
N ARG A 253 -4.96 18.11 8.27
CA ARG A 253 -5.91 17.03 8.02
C ARG A 253 -5.19 15.69 7.83
N PRO A 254 -5.56 14.64 8.56
CA PRO A 254 -4.93 13.32 8.40
C PRO A 254 -5.48 12.62 7.15
N VAL A 255 -4.58 12.33 6.20
CA VAL A 255 -4.96 11.89 4.85
C VAL A 255 -4.17 10.67 4.41
N TYR A 256 -4.87 9.66 3.88
CA TYR A 256 -4.25 8.62 3.05
C TYR A 256 -3.92 9.15 1.68
N VAL A 257 -2.69 8.93 1.21
CA VAL A 257 -2.28 9.26 -0.15
C VAL A 257 -2.50 8.05 -1.05
N LEU A 258 -3.35 8.20 -2.06
CA LEU A 258 -3.64 7.19 -3.05
C LEU A 258 -2.94 7.53 -4.35
N ALA A 259 -2.18 6.58 -4.89
CA ALA A 259 -1.52 6.69 -6.18
C ALA A 259 -2.25 5.87 -7.23
N ALA A 260 -2.55 6.51 -8.36
CA ALA A 260 -3.05 5.82 -9.55
C ALA A 260 -2.07 4.71 -9.98
N PRO A 261 -2.58 3.60 -10.57
CA PRO A 261 -1.72 2.54 -11.07
C PRO A 261 -0.74 3.11 -12.09
N GLN A 262 0.53 2.69 -12.02
CA GLN A 262 1.54 3.17 -12.95
C GLN A 262 1.19 2.69 -14.36
N PRO A 263 0.88 3.61 -15.30
CA PRO A 263 0.55 3.21 -16.65
C PRO A 263 1.78 2.64 -17.35
N TRP A 264 1.50 1.72 -18.27
CA TRP A 264 2.46 1.24 -19.24
C TRP A 264 2.19 1.87 -20.59
N TYR A 265 3.25 2.13 -21.33
CA TYR A 265 3.18 2.71 -22.65
C TYR A 265 3.82 1.75 -23.64
N LEU A 266 3.09 1.44 -24.71
CA LEU A 266 3.69 1.01 -25.96
C LEU A 266 4.18 2.26 -26.67
N TYR A 267 5.42 2.30 -27.14
CA TYR A 267 5.96 3.44 -27.88
C TYR A 267 6.67 2.98 -29.14
N VAL A 268 6.62 3.83 -30.17
CA VAL A 268 7.25 3.60 -31.46
C VAL A 268 8.18 4.75 -31.80
N ILE A 269 9.41 4.41 -32.17
CA ILE A 269 10.48 5.34 -32.53
C ILE A 269 10.85 5.12 -34.00
N LEU A 270 11.01 6.21 -34.74
CA LEU A 270 11.69 6.25 -36.03
C LEU A 270 13.19 6.36 -35.81
N CYS A 271 13.92 5.41 -36.37
CA CYS A 271 15.37 5.38 -36.41
C CYS A 271 15.90 6.18 -37.61
N SER A 272 17.19 6.55 -37.59
CA SER A 272 17.82 7.34 -38.66
C SER A 272 17.88 6.63 -40.02
N ASP A 273 17.78 5.30 -40.04
CA ASP A 273 17.68 4.47 -41.24
C ASP A 273 16.23 4.24 -41.71
N ALA A 274 15.29 5.07 -41.25
CA ALA A 274 13.85 4.97 -41.52
C ALA A 274 13.16 3.65 -41.06
N THR A 275 13.85 2.85 -40.24
CA THR A 275 13.27 1.69 -39.56
C THR A 275 12.47 2.11 -38.32
N LEU A 276 11.58 1.22 -37.87
CA LEU A 276 10.76 1.44 -36.69
C LEU A 276 11.25 0.55 -35.54
N TYR A 277 11.49 1.17 -34.39
CA TYR A 277 11.70 0.46 -33.13
C TYR A 277 10.44 0.54 -32.28
N THR A 278 10.03 -0.59 -31.71
CA THR A 278 8.88 -0.69 -30.81
C THR A 278 9.33 -1.22 -29.46
N GLY A 279 8.85 -0.61 -28.39
CA GLY A 279 9.10 -1.10 -27.04
C GLY A 279 8.00 -0.70 -26.06
N ILE A 280 8.14 -1.17 -24.83
CA ILE A 280 7.26 -0.80 -23.71
C ILE A 280 8.03 -0.11 -22.58
N THR A 281 7.37 0.79 -21.88
CA THR A 281 7.97 1.55 -20.77
C THR A 281 6.89 2.14 -19.88
N VAL A 282 7.23 2.47 -18.64
CA VAL A 282 6.34 3.24 -17.74
C VAL A 282 6.58 4.75 -17.81
N ASN A 283 7.58 5.18 -18.58
CA ASN A 283 7.90 6.58 -18.84
C ASN A 283 8.58 6.67 -20.21
N VAL A 284 7.88 7.22 -21.19
CA VAL A 284 8.31 7.29 -22.60
C VAL A 284 9.47 8.28 -22.76
N GLU A 285 9.35 9.46 -22.17
CA GLU A 285 10.34 10.54 -22.31
C GLU A 285 11.72 10.14 -21.75
N ARG A 286 11.75 9.61 -20.52
CA ARG A 286 12.99 9.07 -19.91
C ARG A 286 13.57 7.95 -20.76
N ARG A 287 12.73 7.08 -21.33
CA ARG A 287 13.19 5.96 -22.17
C ARG A 287 13.75 6.45 -23.50
N LEU A 288 13.12 7.44 -24.13
CA LEU A 288 13.61 8.07 -25.35
C LEU A 288 14.96 8.77 -25.12
N ARG A 289 15.11 9.56 -24.04
CA ARG A 289 16.40 10.18 -23.65
C ARG A 289 17.51 9.15 -23.48
N HIS A 290 17.19 8.01 -22.85
CA HIS A 290 18.14 6.92 -22.66
C HIS A 290 18.58 6.26 -23.97
N HIS A 291 17.66 6.05 -24.91
CA HIS A 291 17.98 5.55 -26.25
C HIS A 291 18.79 6.57 -27.07
N GLN A 292 18.42 7.86 -27.04
CA GLN A 292 19.14 8.96 -27.67
C GLN A 292 20.60 9.04 -27.19
N ALA A 293 20.84 8.81 -25.90
CA ALA A 293 22.18 8.74 -25.32
C ALA A 293 22.99 7.48 -25.71
N GLY A 294 22.44 6.57 -26.53
CA GLY A 294 23.07 5.31 -26.91
C GLY A 294 23.11 4.25 -25.81
N LYS A 295 22.47 4.50 -24.66
CA LYS A 295 22.44 3.60 -23.49
C LYS A 295 21.24 2.65 -23.51
N GLY A 296 20.37 2.77 -24.53
CA GLY A 296 19.18 1.96 -24.70
C GLY A 296 19.43 0.59 -25.32
N ALA A 297 18.54 0.16 -26.22
CA ALA A 297 18.71 -1.12 -26.91
C ALA A 297 19.90 -1.03 -27.89
N SER A 298 20.67 -2.12 -28.04
CA SER A 298 21.76 -2.18 -29.02
C SER A 298 21.27 -1.81 -30.44
N TYR A 299 20.02 -2.14 -30.76
CA TYR A 299 19.38 -1.78 -32.02
C TYR A 299 19.30 -0.28 -32.27
N THR A 300 18.90 0.50 -31.26
CA THR A 300 18.73 1.95 -31.35
C THR A 300 20.03 2.72 -31.10
N ALA A 301 21.00 2.12 -30.40
CA ALA A 301 22.28 2.75 -30.08
C ALA A 301 23.10 3.16 -31.33
N THR A 302 23.00 2.39 -32.42
CA THR A 302 23.70 2.71 -33.68
C THR A 302 22.85 3.46 -34.70
N ARG A 303 21.55 3.68 -34.43
CA ARG A 303 20.57 4.21 -35.39
C ARG A 303 19.94 5.54 -34.95
N ARG A 304 20.81 6.46 -34.52
CA ARG A 304 20.47 7.80 -34.04
C ARG A 304 20.65 8.84 -35.17
N PRO A 305 19.95 10.00 -35.14
CA PRO A 305 18.97 10.44 -34.13
C PRO A 305 17.66 9.63 -34.16
N LEU A 306 16.89 9.73 -33.07
CA LEU A 306 15.66 8.95 -32.85
C LEU A 306 14.48 9.89 -32.68
N ARG A 307 13.38 9.68 -33.42
CA ARG A 307 12.14 10.46 -33.28
C ARG A 307 11.03 9.59 -32.74
N LEU A 308 10.37 10.02 -31.65
CA LEU A 308 9.16 9.35 -31.17
C LEU A 308 8.01 9.62 -32.14
N LEU A 309 7.36 8.57 -32.65
CA LEU A 309 6.25 8.71 -33.58
C LEU A 309 4.89 8.59 -32.88
N ALA A 310 4.75 7.62 -31.98
CA ALA A 310 3.49 7.36 -31.27
C ALA A 310 3.75 6.70 -29.93
N ASN A 311 2.78 6.84 -29.03
CA ASN A 311 2.67 6.02 -27.86
C ASN A 311 1.20 5.79 -27.49
N TRP A 312 0.92 4.65 -26.84
CA TRP A 312 -0.41 4.29 -26.35
C TRP A 312 -0.33 3.88 -24.89
N ARG A 313 -1.26 4.38 -24.08
CA ARG A 313 -1.36 4.12 -22.64
C ARG A 313 -2.14 2.83 -22.37
N TYR A 314 -1.65 2.02 -21.44
CA TYR A 314 -2.24 0.79 -20.95
C TYR A 314 -2.20 0.78 -19.42
N ALA A 315 -3.26 0.29 -18.77
CA ALA A 315 -3.32 0.24 -17.31
C ALA A 315 -2.37 -0.78 -16.68
N GLU A 316 -2.01 -1.84 -17.41
CA GLU A 316 -1.30 -3.00 -16.84
C GLU A 316 -0.13 -3.49 -17.70
N GLN A 317 0.83 -4.14 -17.05
CA GLN A 317 1.98 -4.73 -17.75
C GLN A 317 1.57 -5.87 -18.70
N GLY A 318 0.55 -6.64 -18.34
CA GLY A 318 0.07 -7.75 -19.17
C GLY A 318 -0.56 -7.24 -20.48
N SER A 319 -1.39 -6.21 -20.41
CA SER A 319 -2.06 -5.63 -21.58
C SER A 319 -1.07 -4.96 -22.53
N VAL A 320 -0.10 -4.17 -22.02
CA VAL A 320 0.92 -3.55 -22.89
C VAL A 320 1.79 -4.60 -23.59
N ARG A 321 2.11 -5.72 -22.93
CA ARG A 321 2.92 -6.81 -23.54
C ARG A 321 2.18 -7.50 -24.67
N ARG A 322 0.87 -7.75 -24.49
CA ARG A 322 0.02 -8.29 -25.55
C ARG A 322 -0.08 -7.32 -26.73
N ALA A 323 -0.27 -6.03 -26.45
CA ALA A 323 -0.30 -4.99 -27.47
C ALA A 323 1.03 -4.88 -28.24
N GLU A 324 2.17 -4.89 -27.54
CA GLU A 324 3.50 -4.88 -28.17
C GLU A 324 3.69 -6.10 -29.08
N ALA A 325 3.31 -7.29 -28.61
CA ALA A 325 3.41 -8.52 -29.40
C ALA A 325 2.52 -8.48 -30.66
N ALA A 326 1.29 -7.95 -30.53
CA ALA A 326 0.39 -7.76 -31.66
C ALA A 326 0.95 -6.73 -32.66
N PHE A 327 1.40 -5.57 -32.17
CA PHE A 327 1.96 -4.51 -33.00
C PHE A 327 3.19 -4.99 -33.79
N LYS A 328 4.08 -5.78 -33.18
CA LYS A 328 5.27 -6.32 -33.85
C LYS A 328 4.94 -7.18 -35.07
N LYS A 329 3.82 -7.93 -35.04
CA LYS A 329 3.34 -8.79 -36.13
C LYS A 329 2.71 -8.04 -37.31
N LEU A 330 2.37 -6.76 -37.14
CA LEU A 330 1.76 -5.96 -38.20
C LEU A 330 2.75 -5.69 -39.35
N SER A 331 2.20 -5.60 -40.57
CA SER A 331 2.93 -5.11 -41.74
C SER A 331 3.35 -3.64 -41.54
N ARG A 332 4.34 -3.17 -42.31
CA ARG A 332 4.79 -1.77 -42.22
C ARG A 332 3.64 -0.79 -42.45
N THR A 333 2.81 -1.04 -43.46
CA THR A 333 1.64 -0.19 -43.79
C THR A 333 0.64 -0.15 -42.63
N ALA A 334 0.32 -1.30 -42.02
CA ALA A 334 -0.59 -1.35 -40.88
C ALA A 334 -0.01 -0.64 -39.64
N LYS A 335 1.30 -0.71 -39.41
CA LYS A 335 1.97 0.04 -38.33
C LYS A 335 1.84 1.54 -38.55
N LEU A 336 2.09 2.02 -39.77
CA LEU A 336 2.00 3.45 -40.09
C LEU A 336 0.56 3.97 -39.94
N ALA A 337 -0.44 3.22 -40.41
CA ALA A 337 -1.85 3.58 -40.22
C ALA A 337 -2.23 3.69 -38.73
N GLN A 338 -1.78 2.75 -37.89
CA GLN A 338 -2.02 2.84 -36.44
C GLN A 338 -1.32 4.04 -35.80
N ILE A 339 -0.08 4.34 -36.22
CA ILE A 339 0.68 5.51 -35.75
C ILE A 339 -0.04 6.80 -36.11
N GLU A 340 -0.59 6.93 -37.32
CA GLU A 340 -1.38 8.10 -37.73
C GLU A 340 -2.65 8.27 -36.90
N SER A 341 -3.32 7.17 -36.53
CA SER A 341 -4.51 7.20 -35.68
C SER A 341 -4.21 7.44 -34.19
N ALA A 342 -2.95 7.42 -33.77
CA ALA A 342 -2.59 7.60 -32.37
C ALA A 342 -2.67 9.08 -31.99
N THR A 343 -3.46 9.41 -30.97
CA THR A 343 -3.48 10.77 -30.42
C THR A 343 -2.13 11.07 -29.77
N THR A 344 -1.35 11.97 -30.35
CA THR A 344 -0.03 12.39 -29.86
C THR A 344 -0.17 13.16 -28.54
N TRP A 345 -0.41 12.49 -27.42
CA TRP A 345 -0.39 13.13 -26.10
C TRP A 345 1.04 13.21 -25.58
N LEU A 346 1.78 14.16 -26.15
CA LEU A 346 2.87 14.85 -25.46
C LEU A 346 2.66 16.33 -25.76
N GLU A 347 2.02 17.04 -24.85
CA GLU A 347 2.04 18.50 -24.85
C GLU A 347 3.52 18.95 -24.95
N GLY A 348 3.86 19.66 -26.03
CA GLY A 348 5.11 20.40 -26.12
C GLY A 348 6.12 20.03 -27.22
N VAL A 349 5.94 18.98 -28.03
CA VAL A 349 6.86 18.75 -29.17
C VAL A 349 6.12 18.33 -30.44
N ARG A 350 5.53 19.31 -31.14
CA ARG A 350 5.36 19.19 -32.59
C ARG A 350 6.73 19.44 -33.23
N GLN A 351 7.30 18.43 -33.88
CA GLN A 351 8.16 18.69 -35.03
C GLN A 351 7.51 18.03 -36.25
N PRO A 352 7.32 18.79 -37.35
CA PRO A 352 6.72 18.23 -38.57
C PRO A 352 7.57 17.05 -39.10
N LEU A 353 6.86 16.13 -39.77
CA LEU A 353 7.39 14.88 -40.30
C LEU A 353 8.55 15.06 -41.27
#